data_AF-A0A2K3LUM3-F1
#
_entry.id   AF-A0A2K3LUM3-F1
#
_cell.length_a   1.000
_cell.length_b   1.000
_cell.length_c   1.000
_cell.angle_alpha   90.00
_cell.angle_beta   90.00
_cell.angle_gamma   90.00
#
_symmetry.space_group_name_H-M   'P 1'
#
loop_
_entity.id
_entity.type
_entity.pdbx_description
1 polymer ?
#
loop_
_entity_poly.entity_id
_entity_poly.type
_entity_poly.pdbx_seq_one_letter_code
_entity_poly.pdbx_strand_id
1 'polypeptide(L)'
;MYDLVAGARLLHLSRYYSTKESIELFPTLATEGNGRSLRGTVVYYDGQMNDARLNVGLACTAALAGAAVMNHAEVVSLLKDDVGERIIGARIRDNLTGKEFDTYAKVIVNAAGPFCDSVRKMADKNVRDVICPSSGVHIILPDYYSPEGMGLIVPKTKDGRVVFMLPWLGRTVAGTTDSNTAITFLPEPHEDEIQFILDAISDYLNVKV
;
A
#
# COMPACT_ATOMS: atom_id res chain seq x y z
N MET A 1 21.64 -4.51 -11.30
CA MET A 1 21.65 -4.83 -9.84
C MET A 1 20.35 -5.51 -9.44
N TYR A 2 19.18 -4.95 -9.77
CA TYR A 2 17.87 -5.57 -9.49
C TYR A 2 17.79 -7.03 -9.97
N ASP A 3 18.10 -7.29 -11.24
CA ASP A 3 18.09 -8.66 -11.81
C ASP A 3 19.03 -9.64 -11.09
N LEU A 4 20.19 -9.14 -10.63
CA LEU A 4 21.17 -9.95 -9.91
C LEU A 4 20.63 -10.38 -8.54
N VAL A 5 19.95 -9.47 -7.84
CA VAL A 5 19.35 -9.73 -6.52
C VAL A 5 18.16 -10.68 -6.65
N ALA A 6 17.38 -10.59 -7.73
CA ALA A 6 16.27 -11.51 -7.99
C ALA A 6 16.74 -12.96 -8.20
N GLY A 7 17.96 -13.18 -8.68
CA GLY A 7 18.59 -14.50 -8.81
C GLY A 7 17.71 -15.48 -9.59
N ALA A 8 17.51 -16.68 -9.05
CA ALA A 8 16.71 -17.73 -9.69
C ALA A 8 15.20 -17.43 -9.76
N ARG A 9 14.73 -16.36 -9.09
CA ARG A 9 13.32 -15.92 -9.12
C ARG A 9 13.09 -14.75 -10.09
N LEU A 10 14.08 -14.44 -10.92
CA LEU A 10 13.95 -13.43 -11.96
C LEU A 10 12.80 -13.79 -12.90
N LEU A 11 11.89 -12.84 -13.12
CA LEU A 11 10.80 -13.01 -14.07
C LEU A 11 11.33 -12.92 -15.51
N HIS A 12 11.96 -11.79 -15.84
CA HIS A 12 12.58 -11.50 -17.12
C HIS A 12 13.75 -10.53 -16.92
N LEU A 13 14.70 -10.53 -17.86
CA LEU A 13 15.83 -9.61 -17.84
C LEU A 13 15.39 -8.18 -18.14
N SER A 14 15.92 -7.24 -17.37
CA SER A 14 15.78 -5.82 -17.63
C SER A 14 16.45 -5.45 -18.94
N ARG A 15 15.81 -4.56 -19.72
CA ARG A 15 16.30 -4.17 -21.05
C ARG A 15 16.19 -2.67 -21.27
N TYR A 16 17.21 -2.13 -21.94
CA TYR A 16 17.17 -0.77 -22.48
C TYR A 16 16.41 -0.74 -23.80
N TYR A 17 15.55 0.27 -23.96
CA TYR A 17 14.80 0.55 -25.17
C TYR A 17 15.17 1.94 -25.69
N SER A 18 15.35 2.05 -27.01
CA SER A 18 15.54 3.33 -27.68
C SER A 18 14.31 4.23 -27.54
N THR A 19 14.45 5.52 -27.81
CA THR A 19 13.33 6.48 -27.82
C THR A 19 12.18 6.00 -28.71
N LYS A 20 12.47 5.45 -29.90
CA LYS A 20 11.44 4.97 -30.83
C LYS A 20 10.67 3.78 -30.25
N GLU A 21 11.38 2.76 -29.76
CA GLU A 21 10.75 1.59 -29.14
C GLU A 21 9.95 1.98 -27.88
N SER A 22 10.44 2.96 -27.12
CA SER A 22 9.77 3.43 -25.90
C SER A 22 8.41 4.06 -26.19
N ILE A 23 8.29 4.86 -27.26
CA ILE A 23 7.03 5.49 -27.66
C ILE A 23 6.07 4.47 -28.25
N GLU A 24 6.57 3.47 -28.99
CA GLU A 24 5.75 2.36 -29.49
C GLU A 24 5.14 1.54 -28.35
N LEU A 25 5.91 1.31 -27.27
CA LEU A 25 5.44 0.59 -26.09
C LEU A 25 4.57 1.44 -25.16
N PHE A 26 4.87 2.73 -25.03
CA PHE A 26 4.20 3.67 -24.13
C PHE A 26 3.83 4.96 -24.88
N PRO A 27 2.73 4.99 -25.66
CA PRO A 27 2.43 6.09 -26.59
C PRO A 27 2.19 7.45 -25.94
N THR A 28 1.79 7.47 -24.67
CA THR A 28 1.58 8.71 -23.90
C THR A 28 2.87 9.31 -23.35
N LEU A 29 4.01 8.63 -23.50
CA LEU A 29 5.30 9.10 -22.98
C LEU A 29 5.76 10.38 -23.70
N ALA A 30 6.14 11.39 -22.94
CA ALA A 30 6.71 12.62 -23.48
C ALA A 30 8.10 12.37 -24.10
N THR A 31 8.31 12.89 -25.31
CA THR A 31 9.62 12.88 -25.96
C THR A 31 10.48 14.08 -25.57
N GLU A 32 9.84 15.15 -25.10
CA GLU A 32 10.45 16.38 -24.60
C GLU A 32 9.74 16.81 -23.31
N GLY A 33 10.49 17.24 -22.31
CA GLY A 33 9.96 17.72 -21.03
C GLY A 33 11.06 18.40 -20.20
N ASN A 34 10.72 19.50 -19.52
CA ASN A 34 11.66 20.26 -18.68
C ASN A 34 13.00 20.61 -19.36
N GLY A 35 12.95 21.00 -20.64
CA GLY A 35 14.13 21.35 -21.44
C GLY A 35 15.06 20.17 -21.76
N ARG A 36 14.57 18.93 -21.63
CA ARG A 36 15.30 17.69 -21.92
C ARG A 36 14.53 16.84 -22.92
N SER A 37 15.27 16.07 -23.73
CA SER A 37 14.69 15.10 -24.66
C SER A 37 14.91 13.67 -24.16
N LEU A 38 13.92 12.81 -24.38
CA LEU A 38 13.97 11.39 -24.05
C LEU A 38 15.08 10.69 -24.82
N ARG A 39 16.02 10.06 -24.11
CA ARG A 39 17.12 9.29 -24.71
C ARG A 39 16.78 7.81 -24.92
N GLY A 40 15.84 7.30 -24.14
CA GLY A 40 15.40 5.92 -24.09
C GLY A 40 14.85 5.58 -22.71
N THR A 41 14.43 4.34 -22.52
CA THR A 41 13.88 3.84 -21.25
C THR A 41 14.56 2.55 -20.83
N VAL A 42 14.43 2.21 -19.55
CA VAL A 42 14.79 0.90 -19.02
C VAL A 42 13.51 0.25 -18.54
N VAL A 43 13.19 -0.92 -19.10
CA VAL A 43 12.05 -1.73 -18.67
C VAL A 43 12.58 -2.86 -17.83
N TYR A 44 11.99 -3.04 -16.65
CA TYR A 44 12.18 -4.19 -15.77
C TYR A 44 10.82 -4.76 -15.40
N TYR A 45 10.82 -5.93 -14.76
CA TYR A 45 9.60 -6.67 -14.44
C TYR A 45 9.43 -6.78 -12.93
N ASP A 46 8.21 -6.55 -12.47
CA ASP A 46 7.81 -6.62 -11.07
C ASP A 46 6.45 -7.34 -10.93
N GLY A 47 6.10 -7.71 -9.70
CA GLY A 47 4.82 -8.33 -9.39
C GLY A 47 3.74 -7.31 -9.11
N GLN A 48 2.54 -7.56 -9.62
CA GLN A 48 1.34 -6.83 -9.22
C GLN A 48 0.40 -7.78 -8.46
N MET A 49 -0.23 -7.29 -7.39
CA MET A 49 -1.18 -8.10 -6.61
C MET A 49 -2.38 -7.27 -6.17
N ASN A 50 -3.51 -7.94 -5.96
CA ASN A 50 -4.67 -7.36 -5.29
C ASN A 50 -4.53 -7.65 -3.79
N ASP A 51 -4.10 -6.65 -3.04
CA ASP A 51 -3.83 -6.71 -1.60
C ASP A 51 -5.05 -7.10 -0.77
N ALA A 52 -6.22 -6.52 -1.06
CA ALA A 52 -7.47 -6.84 -0.39
C ALA A 52 -7.86 -8.31 -0.61
N ARG A 53 -7.77 -8.80 -1.85
CA ARG A 53 -8.05 -10.22 -2.17
C ARG A 53 -7.02 -11.16 -1.56
N LEU A 54 -5.75 -10.77 -1.48
CA LEU A 54 -4.73 -11.57 -0.80
C LEU A 54 -5.09 -11.74 0.68
N ASN A 55 -5.45 -10.66 1.37
CA ASN A 55 -5.84 -10.70 2.78
C ASN A 55 -7.08 -11.56 3.03
N VAL A 56 -8.12 -11.42 2.19
CA VAL A 56 -9.32 -12.28 2.26
C VAL A 56 -8.96 -13.74 1.99
N GLY A 57 -8.14 -14.00 0.97
CA GLY A 57 -7.67 -15.35 0.63
C GLY A 57 -6.91 -16.01 1.79
N LEU A 58 -6.06 -15.24 2.48
CA LEU A 58 -5.34 -15.71 3.66
C LEU A 58 -6.29 -16.07 4.81
N ALA A 59 -7.25 -15.19 5.10
CA ALA A 59 -8.26 -15.43 6.13
C ALA A 59 -9.12 -16.68 5.84
N CYS A 60 -9.60 -16.82 4.60
CA CYS A 60 -10.34 -18.00 4.17
C CYS A 60 -9.52 -19.28 4.24
N THR A 61 -8.24 -19.23 3.86
CA THR A 61 -7.33 -20.39 3.95
C THR A 61 -7.13 -20.81 5.40
N ALA A 62 -6.97 -19.87 6.33
CA ALA A 62 -6.88 -20.16 7.76
C ALA A 62 -8.16 -20.83 8.29
N ALA A 63 -9.34 -20.33 7.88
CA ALA A 63 -10.62 -20.93 8.24
C ALA A 63 -10.75 -22.37 7.70
N LEU A 64 -10.35 -22.63 6.45
CA LEU A 64 -10.32 -23.97 5.88
C LEU A 64 -9.36 -24.92 6.61
N ALA A 65 -8.27 -24.38 7.16
CA ALA A 65 -7.33 -25.12 8.00
C ALA A 65 -7.83 -25.33 9.45
N GLY A 66 -9.03 -24.84 9.80
CA GLY A 66 -9.68 -25.05 11.10
C GLY A 66 -9.53 -23.90 12.10
N ALA A 67 -9.01 -22.73 11.69
CA ALA A 67 -8.99 -21.55 12.55
C ALA A 67 -10.39 -20.92 12.66
N ALA A 68 -10.72 -20.42 13.86
CA ALA A 68 -11.85 -19.50 14.02
C ALA A 68 -11.43 -18.10 13.54
N VAL A 69 -12.15 -17.55 12.56
CA VAL A 69 -11.86 -16.24 11.96
C VAL A 69 -13.10 -15.37 12.05
N MET A 70 -12.96 -14.14 12.55
CA MET A 70 -14.06 -13.20 12.74
C MET A 70 -13.66 -11.82 12.21
N ASN A 71 -14.54 -11.20 11.41
CA ASN A 71 -14.50 -9.78 11.09
C ASN A 71 -15.56 -9.03 11.91
N HIS A 72 -15.52 -7.69 11.91
CA HIS A 72 -16.39 -6.86 12.76
C HIS A 72 -16.33 -7.22 14.26
N ALA A 73 -15.21 -7.82 14.69
CA ALA A 73 -14.95 -8.26 16.05
C ALA A 73 -13.79 -7.41 16.62
N GLU A 74 -14.14 -6.42 17.43
CA GLU A 74 -13.18 -5.46 17.98
C GLU A 74 -12.68 -5.92 19.34
N VAL A 75 -11.36 -5.90 19.55
CA VAL A 75 -10.77 -6.04 20.89
C VAL A 75 -10.96 -4.73 21.64
N VAL A 76 -11.79 -4.72 22.67
CA VAL A 76 -12.07 -3.50 23.47
C VAL A 76 -11.22 -3.44 24.75
N SER A 77 -10.80 -4.59 25.28
CA SER A 77 -9.87 -4.66 26.41
C SER A 77 -9.17 -6.01 26.47
N LEU A 78 -8.01 -6.05 27.13
CA LEU A 78 -7.26 -7.29 27.37
C LEU A 78 -7.59 -7.83 28.77
N LEU A 79 -7.76 -9.15 28.86
CA LEU A 79 -8.03 -9.84 30.12
C LEU A 79 -6.70 -10.25 30.76
N LYS A 80 -6.53 -9.94 32.04
CA LYS A 80 -5.35 -10.33 32.82
C LYS A 80 -5.73 -11.38 33.86
N ASP A 81 -4.75 -12.17 34.30
CA ASP A 81 -4.92 -13.07 35.43
C ASP A 81 -5.18 -12.31 36.74
N ASP A 82 -5.56 -13.02 37.80
CA ASP A 82 -5.93 -12.43 39.09
C ASP A 82 -4.78 -11.64 39.74
N VAL A 83 -3.53 -11.96 39.36
CA VAL A 83 -2.31 -11.28 39.81
C VAL A 83 -2.00 -10.04 38.96
N GLY A 84 -2.63 -9.89 37.79
CA GLY A 84 -2.52 -8.72 36.91
C GLY A 84 -1.25 -8.68 36.05
N GLU A 85 -0.46 -9.74 36.05
CA GLU A 85 0.86 -9.78 35.38
C GLU A 85 0.79 -10.40 34.00
N ARG A 86 -0.12 -11.37 33.78
CA ARG A 86 -0.21 -12.10 32.50
C ARG A 86 -1.51 -11.80 31.78
N ILE A 87 -1.40 -11.50 30.49
CA ILE A 87 -2.57 -11.43 29.60
C ILE A 87 -3.02 -12.86 29.27
N ILE A 88 -4.28 -13.16 29.55
CA ILE A 88 -4.88 -14.50 29.39
C ILE A 88 -6.01 -14.54 28.36
N GLY A 89 -6.39 -13.38 27.82
CA GLY A 89 -7.52 -13.27 26.91
C GLY A 89 -7.80 -11.85 26.45
N ALA A 90 -8.94 -11.67 25.78
CA ALA A 90 -9.45 -10.38 25.33
C ALA A 90 -10.97 -10.35 25.41
N ARG A 91 -11.51 -9.18 25.75
CA ARG A 91 -12.93 -8.86 25.58
C ARG A 91 -13.14 -8.37 24.16
N ILE A 92 -14.07 -9.01 23.47
CA ILE A 92 -14.41 -8.75 22.08
C ILE A 92 -15.80 -8.15 22.00
N ARG A 93 -15.96 -7.09 21.20
CA ARG A 93 -17.25 -6.53 20.81
C ARG A 93 -17.58 -6.95 19.38
N ASP A 94 -18.76 -7.53 19.19
CA ASP A 94 -19.38 -7.66 17.88
C ASP A 94 -19.94 -6.31 17.46
N ASN A 95 -19.34 -5.67 16.47
CA ASN A 95 -19.72 -4.33 16.02
C ASN A 95 -21.03 -4.29 15.23
N LEU A 96 -21.58 -5.44 14.84
CA LEU A 96 -22.89 -5.51 14.18
C LEU A 96 -24.03 -5.53 15.19
N THR A 97 -23.83 -6.16 16.35
CA THR A 97 -24.88 -6.33 17.39
C THR A 97 -24.64 -5.52 18.67
N GLY A 98 -23.42 -5.03 18.88
CA GLY A 98 -22.98 -4.36 20.10
C GLY A 98 -22.73 -5.30 21.28
N LYS A 99 -22.91 -6.61 21.12
CA LYS A 99 -22.70 -7.58 22.20
C LYS A 99 -21.21 -7.77 22.48
N GLU A 100 -20.87 -7.90 23.75
CA GLU A 100 -19.50 -8.17 24.19
C GLU A 100 -19.39 -9.57 24.79
N PHE A 101 -18.26 -10.23 24.55
CA PHE A 101 -17.94 -11.53 25.11
C PHE A 101 -16.44 -11.68 25.35
N ASP A 102 -16.08 -12.55 26.29
CA ASP A 102 -14.68 -12.80 26.67
C ASP A 102 -14.13 -14.01 25.90
N THR A 103 -12.87 -13.90 25.48
CA THR A 103 -12.12 -14.97 24.81
C THR A 103 -10.80 -15.20 25.54
N TYR A 104 -10.36 -16.46 25.60
CA TYR A 104 -9.14 -16.85 26.31
C TYR A 104 -8.14 -17.49 25.37
N ALA A 105 -6.86 -17.18 25.55
CA ALA A 105 -5.78 -17.70 24.72
C ALA A 105 -4.50 -17.86 25.53
N LYS A 106 -3.67 -18.82 25.15
CA LYS A 106 -2.33 -19.02 25.75
C LYS A 106 -1.34 -17.95 25.28
N VAL A 107 -1.53 -17.45 24.07
CA VAL A 107 -0.68 -16.45 23.40
C VAL A 107 -1.59 -15.50 22.65
N ILE A 108 -1.28 -14.20 22.75
CA ILE A 108 -1.96 -13.13 22.02
C ILE A 108 -0.92 -12.40 21.17
N VAL A 109 -1.21 -12.26 19.88
CA VAL A 109 -0.35 -11.55 18.94
C VAL A 109 -1.06 -10.26 18.52
N ASN A 110 -0.41 -9.11 18.74
CA ASN A 110 -0.90 -7.83 18.24
C ASN A 110 -0.39 -7.61 16.81
N ALA A 111 -1.30 -7.73 15.84
CA ALA A 111 -1.05 -7.45 14.43
C ALA A 111 -1.94 -6.32 13.89
N ALA A 112 -2.24 -5.31 14.72
CA ALA A 112 -3.22 -4.25 14.41
C ALA A 112 -2.69 -3.14 13.46
N GLY A 113 -1.56 -3.35 12.79
CA GLY A 113 -0.97 -2.39 11.86
C GLY A 113 -0.74 -1.01 12.50
N PRO A 114 -1.26 0.09 11.93
CA PRO A 114 -1.10 1.42 12.52
C PRO A 114 -1.72 1.55 13.91
N PHE A 115 -2.73 0.73 14.24
CA PHE A 115 -3.39 0.71 15.56
C PHE A 115 -2.62 -0.14 16.60
N CYS A 116 -1.37 -0.52 16.34
CA CYS A 116 -0.57 -1.32 17.26
C CYS A 116 -0.48 -0.66 18.65
N ASP A 117 -0.22 0.65 18.71
CA ASP A 117 -0.03 1.37 19.96
C ASP A 117 -1.32 1.49 20.80
N SER A 118 -2.49 1.60 20.17
CA SER A 118 -3.75 1.60 20.92
C SER A 118 -3.98 0.27 21.64
N VAL A 119 -3.62 -0.86 21.01
CA VAL A 119 -3.70 -2.18 21.64
C VAL A 119 -2.63 -2.34 22.73
N ARG A 120 -1.39 -1.85 22.50
CA ARG A 120 -0.33 -1.89 23.53
C ARG A 120 -0.73 -1.11 24.78
N LYS A 121 -1.36 0.05 24.61
CA LYS A 121 -1.88 0.88 25.71
C LYS A 121 -3.01 0.22 26.51
N MET A 122 -3.72 -0.76 25.94
CA MET A 122 -4.68 -1.59 26.71
C MET A 122 -3.97 -2.49 27.72
N ALA A 123 -2.74 -2.93 27.42
CA ALA A 123 -1.94 -3.75 28.33
C ALA A 123 -1.20 -2.90 29.38
N ASP A 124 -0.59 -1.80 28.94
CA ASP A 124 0.14 -0.85 29.77
C ASP A 124 -0.08 0.58 29.26
N LYS A 125 -0.80 1.39 30.04
CA LYS A 125 -1.13 2.78 29.68
C LYS A 125 0.08 3.69 29.56
N ASN A 126 1.21 3.33 30.19
CA ASN A 126 2.42 4.16 30.23
C ASN A 126 3.43 3.78 29.14
N VAL A 127 3.09 2.79 28.30
CA VAL A 127 3.97 2.35 27.23
C VAL A 127 4.16 3.48 26.20
N ARG A 128 5.41 3.68 25.76
CA ARG A 128 5.73 4.65 24.72
C ARG A 128 5.28 4.15 23.36
N ASP A 129 4.79 5.09 22.55
CA ASP A 129 4.44 4.85 21.14
C ASP A 129 5.67 4.44 20.33
N VAL A 130 5.45 3.52 19.39
CA VAL A 130 6.49 3.04 18.46
C VAL A 130 6.08 3.26 17.00
N ILE A 131 4.81 3.55 16.74
CA ILE A 131 4.30 3.83 15.39
C ILE A 131 4.48 5.31 15.07
N CYS A 132 5.12 5.58 13.93
CA CYS A 132 5.16 6.89 13.30
C CYS A 132 4.28 6.84 12.04
N PRO A 133 3.02 7.28 12.10
CA PRO A 133 2.09 7.18 10.98
C PRO A 133 2.42 8.15 9.84
N SER A 134 2.37 7.65 8.62
CA SER A 134 2.40 8.45 7.39
C SER A 134 1.23 8.07 6.48
N SER A 135 0.65 9.08 5.84
CA SER A 135 -0.40 8.96 4.83
C SER A 135 0.21 8.89 3.45
N GLY A 136 -0.41 8.08 2.58
CA GLY A 136 -0.08 8.00 1.17
C GLY A 136 -1.34 7.87 0.33
N VAL A 137 -1.45 8.71 -0.70
CA VAL A 137 -2.61 8.79 -1.59
C VAL A 137 -2.28 8.24 -2.97
N HIS A 138 -3.28 7.62 -3.58
CA HIS A 138 -3.27 7.28 -5.00
C HIS A 138 -4.51 7.88 -5.68
N ILE A 139 -4.37 8.27 -6.94
CA ILE A 139 -5.48 8.72 -7.79
C ILE A 139 -5.74 7.70 -8.91
N ILE A 140 -6.99 7.69 -9.39
CA ILE A 140 -7.42 6.83 -10.50
C ILE A 140 -7.64 7.70 -11.74
N LEU A 141 -6.94 7.35 -12.81
CA LEU A 141 -7.00 8.00 -14.11
C LEU A 141 -7.64 7.05 -15.15
N PRO A 142 -8.16 7.59 -16.26
CA PRO A 142 -8.53 6.80 -17.43
C PRO A 142 -7.42 5.82 -17.88
N ASP A 143 -7.84 4.73 -18.51
CA ASP A 143 -6.94 3.65 -18.99
C ASP A 143 -5.93 4.11 -20.03
N TYR A 144 -6.27 5.08 -20.88
CA TYR A 144 -5.38 5.54 -21.93
C TYR A 144 -4.08 6.20 -21.42
N TYR A 145 -3.95 6.49 -20.12
CA TYR A 145 -2.71 7.03 -19.54
C TYR A 145 -1.60 5.98 -19.46
N SER A 146 -1.93 4.70 -19.32
CA SER A 146 -0.95 3.61 -19.30
C SER A 146 -1.37 2.43 -20.19
N PRO A 147 -0.49 1.91 -21.05
CA PRO A 147 -0.76 0.69 -21.82
C PRO A 147 -1.02 -0.51 -20.90
N GLU A 148 -1.71 -1.53 -21.43
CA GLU A 148 -1.93 -2.77 -20.70
C GLU A 148 -0.59 -3.49 -20.43
N GLY A 149 -0.41 -3.96 -19.19
CA GLY A 149 0.77 -4.73 -18.79
C GLY A 149 2.06 -3.93 -18.60
N MET A 150 2.04 -2.61 -18.77
CA MET A 150 3.23 -1.77 -18.57
C MET A 150 2.88 -0.47 -17.84
N GLY A 151 3.60 -0.21 -16.75
CA GLY A 151 3.53 1.02 -16.00
C GLY A 151 4.73 1.93 -16.24
N LEU A 152 4.64 3.16 -15.74
CA LEU A 152 5.72 4.13 -15.75
C LEU A 152 6.17 4.42 -14.33
N ILE A 153 7.47 4.61 -14.17
CA ILE A 153 8.07 5.15 -12.95
C ILE A 153 8.58 6.53 -13.27
N VAL A 154 8.10 7.52 -12.53
CA VAL A 154 8.63 8.88 -12.48
C VAL A 154 9.75 8.87 -11.45
N PRO A 155 11.03 8.82 -11.86
CA PRO A 155 12.14 8.52 -10.96
C PRO A 155 12.55 9.71 -10.09
N LYS A 156 12.07 10.91 -10.41
CA LYS A 156 12.40 12.13 -9.67
C LYS A 156 11.30 13.17 -9.84
N THR A 157 10.44 13.26 -8.83
CA THR A 157 9.53 14.40 -8.64
C THR A 157 10.31 15.66 -8.22
N LYS A 158 9.62 16.80 -8.12
CA LYS A 158 10.20 18.09 -7.70
C LYS A 158 10.94 18.01 -6.35
N ASP A 159 10.50 17.15 -5.45
CA ASP A 159 11.06 16.92 -4.12
C ASP A 159 11.95 15.66 -4.01
N GLY A 160 12.20 14.96 -5.11
CA GLY A 160 13.10 13.80 -5.16
C GLY A 160 12.45 12.45 -4.82
N ARG A 161 11.14 12.40 -4.61
CA ARG A 161 10.37 11.16 -4.49
C ARG A 161 10.18 10.47 -5.85
N VAL A 162 9.63 9.27 -5.78
CA VAL A 162 9.27 8.44 -6.95
C VAL A 162 7.75 8.30 -6.97
N VAL A 163 7.16 8.50 -8.16
CA VAL A 163 5.74 8.26 -8.42
C VAL A 163 5.62 7.14 -9.45
N PHE A 164 4.69 6.23 -9.24
CA PHE A 164 4.32 5.17 -10.14
C PHE A 164 3.02 5.52 -10.84
N MET A 165 2.91 5.10 -12.10
CA MET A 165 1.68 5.13 -12.87
C MET A 165 1.48 3.73 -13.46
N LEU A 166 0.53 2.97 -12.92
CA LEU A 166 0.38 1.54 -13.19
C LEU A 166 -1.02 1.22 -13.73
N PRO A 167 -1.15 0.36 -14.75
CA PRO A 167 -2.45 -0.14 -15.17
C PRO A 167 -3.06 -1.01 -14.06
N TRP A 168 -4.32 -0.76 -13.72
CA TRP A 168 -5.05 -1.48 -12.68
C TRP A 168 -6.54 -1.57 -13.00
N LEU A 169 -7.06 -2.79 -13.14
CA LEU A 169 -8.50 -3.07 -13.34
C LEU A 169 -9.18 -2.21 -14.43
N GLY A 170 -8.51 -2.03 -15.57
CA GLY A 170 -9.04 -1.24 -16.70
C GLY A 170 -8.98 0.27 -16.48
N ARG A 171 -8.11 0.73 -15.59
CA ARG A 171 -7.79 2.13 -15.30
C ARG A 171 -6.28 2.28 -15.08
N THR A 172 -5.84 3.49 -14.77
CA THR A 172 -4.45 3.77 -14.38
C THR A 172 -4.43 4.32 -12.96
N VAL A 173 -3.68 3.68 -12.07
CA VAL A 173 -3.42 4.16 -10.69
C VAL A 173 -2.13 4.98 -10.70
N ALA A 174 -2.16 6.19 -10.16
CA ALA A 174 -0.97 7.02 -9.99
C ALA A 174 -0.73 7.39 -8.52
N GLY A 175 0.51 7.31 -8.03
CA GLY A 175 0.86 7.58 -6.63
C GLY A 175 2.28 7.11 -6.26
N THR A 176 2.75 7.22 -5.02
CA THR A 176 2.04 7.68 -3.81
C THR A 176 2.64 8.98 -3.26
N THR A 177 1.91 9.60 -2.34
CA THR A 177 2.42 10.63 -1.43
C THR A 177 2.98 10.02 -0.13
N ASP A 178 3.56 10.88 0.70
CA ASP A 178 4.15 10.57 1.99
C ASP A 178 4.02 11.81 2.88
N SER A 179 3.05 11.80 3.79
CA SER A 179 2.62 12.95 4.59
C SER A 179 2.39 12.52 6.04
N ASN A 180 3.04 13.18 7.01
CA ASN A 180 2.80 12.89 8.43
C ASN A 180 1.31 13.08 8.77
N THR A 181 0.71 12.11 9.47
CA THR A 181 -0.75 12.11 9.71
C THR A 181 -1.11 11.60 11.09
N ALA A 182 -2.35 11.84 11.52
CA ALA A 182 -2.94 11.14 12.65
C ALA A 182 -3.58 9.82 12.19
N ILE A 183 -3.55 8.80 13.04
CA ILE A 183 -4.21 7.53 12.72
C ILE A 183 -5.73 7.72 12.77
N THR A 184 -6.40 7.37 11.68
CA THR A 184 -7.86 7.36 11.55
C THR A 184 -8.30 6.11 10.79
N PHE A 185 -9.53 5.66 11.03
CA PHE A 185 -10.15 4.60 10.25
C PHE A 185 -10.57 5.05 8.85
N LEU A 186 -10.70 6.36 8.65
CA LEU A 186 -11.17 6.97 7.41
C LEU A 186 -10.18 8.07 6.98
N PRO A 187 -8.96 7.71 6.53
CA PRO A 187 -8.06 8.69 5.95
C PRO A 187 -8.65 9.20 4.64
N GLU A 188 -8.54 10.51 4.41
CA GLU A 188 -9.02 11.19 3.20
C GLU A 188 -7.85 11.83 2.47
N PRO A 189 -7.86 11.86 1.13
CA PRO A 189 -6.82 12.54 0.37
C PRO A 189 -6.96 14.05 0.50
N HIS A 190 -5.82 14.75 0.58
CA HIS A 190 -5.80 16.20 0.51
C HIS A 190 -5.58 16.69 -0.94
N GLU A 191 -6.11 17.88 -1.25
CA GLU A 191 -6.03 18.46 -2.61
C GLU A 191 -4.57 18.71 -3.07
N ASP A 192 -3.68 19.07 -2.14
CA ASP A 192 -2.26 19.26 -2.41
C ASP A 192 -1.55 17.93 -2.74
N GLU A 193 -1.97 16.82 -2.15
CA GLU A 193 -1.48 15.48 -2.48
C GLU A 193 -1.92 15.04 -3.88
N ILE A 194 -3.17 15.34 -4.25
CA ILE A 194 -3.70 15.10 -5.60
C ILE A 194 -2.90 15.93 -6.60
N GLN A 195 -2.77 17.23 -6.37
CA GLN A 195 -2.03 18.13 -7.25
C GLN A 195 -0.56 17.72 -7.36
N PHE A 196 0.06 17.26 -6.27
CA PHE A 196 1.43 16.72 -6.29
C PHE A 196 1.57 15.57 -7.28
N ILE A 197 0.63 14.61 -7.27
CA ILE A 197 0.67 13.45 -8.18
C ILE A 197 0.48 13.92 -9.62
N LEU A 198 -0.49 14.80 -9.88
CA LEU A 198 -0.76 15.34 -11.22
C LEU A 198 0.45 16.09 -11.80
N ASP A 199 1.05 16.98 -11.00
CA ASP A 199 2.26 17.71 -11.34
C ASP A 199 3.43 16.76 -11.64
N ALA A 200 3.59 15.71 -10.84
CA ALA A 200 4.69 14.76 -10.97
C ALA A 200 4.62 13.98 -12.29
N ILE A 201 3.41 13.61 -12.75
CA ILE A 201 3.25 12.83 -13.98
C ILE A 201 3.13 13.71 -15.24
N SER A 202 2.65 14.95 -15.12
CA SER A 202 2.42 15.83 -16.28
C SER A 202 3.68 16.05 -17.13
N ASP A 203 4.86 16.16 -16.51
CA ASP A 203 6.11 16.40 -17.23
C ASP A 203 6.61 15.19 -18.05
N TYR A 204 6.04 14.02 -17.77
CA TYR A 204 6.44 12.75 -18.38
C TYR A 204 5.44 12.28 -19.45
N LEU A 205 4.36 13.01 -19.67
CA LEU A 205 3.28 12.63 -20.56
C LEU A 205 3.09 13.67 -21.67
N ASN A 206 2.78 13.20 -22.88
CA ASN A 206 2.42 14.05 -24.02
C ASN A 206 0.91 14.39 -24.06
N VAL A 207 0.13 13.78 -23.16
CA VAL A 207 -1.29 14.06 -22.93
C VAL A 207 -1.44 14.93 -21.69
N LYS A 208 -2.41 15.84 -21.72
CA LYS A 208 -2.74 16.64 -20.54
C LYS A 208 -3.36 15.75 -19.47
N VAL A 209 -3.01 16.02 -18.23
CA VAL A 209 -3.56 15.42 -17.02
C VAL A 209 -4.30 16.50 -16.25
#